data_AF-A0A0B1SS24-F1
#
_entry.id   AF-A0A0B1SS24-F1
#
_cell.length_a   1.000
_cell.length_b   1.000
_cell.length_c   1.000
_cell.angle_alpha   90.00
_cell.angle_beta   90.00
_cell.angle_gamma   90.00
#
_symmetry.space_group_name_H-M   'P 1'
#
loop_
_entity.id
_entity.type
_entity.pdbx_description
1 polymer ?
#
loop_
_entity_poly.entity_id
_entity_poly.type
_entity_poly.pdbx_seq_one_letter_code
_entity_poly.pdbx_strand_id
1 'polypeptide(L)'
;LFRDESVEDPIDALEIFELIRDINDPEHPYTLEQLNVVQEDLISVRKENKLTYVDVRFTPTIPHCSMATLIGLAIRVKLARSLHPRIKVRVSITEGTHNTEEAINRQLADKERVAAAMENSSLMHAVNQCLVLPQSLTRFFASKAKATTMKYLRRQMTDEFAIKAREHSYRARSAFKLIEIDDRFELLKPGMTVLDVGCAPGSWCQVVVERCNLTEKNSSGYLLGVDLQVVSALPGADIISMSDITSPATQELISQKLTGRTVDVVLSDMAPNPTGKPFFFV
;
A
#
# COMPACT_ATOMS: atom_id res chain seq x y z
N LEU A 1 31.57 7.89 -1.18
CA LEU A 1 31.61 7.20 0.13
C LEU A 1 30.50 6.17 0.13
N PHE A 2 30.82 4.95 -0.30
CA PHE A 2 29.85 3.85 -0.36
C PHE A 2 29.52 3.45 1.07
N ARG A 3 28.25 3.64 1.49
CA ARG A 3 27.74 3.01 2.71
C ARG A 3 27.78 1.50 2.46
N ASP A 4 28.53 0.80 3.29
CA ASP A 4 28.55 -0.65 3.32
C ASP A 4 27.14 -1.15 3.64
N GLU A 5 26.47 -1.77 2.66
CA GLU A 5 25.11 -2.32 2.79
C GLU A 5 25.03 -3.51 3.77
N SER A 6 26.16 -3.94 4.34
CA SER A 6 26.21 -5.03 5.33
C SER A 6 26.03 -4.60 6.78
N VAL A 7 26.00 -3.29 7.07
CA VAL A 7 25.73 -2.78 8.42
C VAL A 7 24.24 -2.50 8.57
N GLU A 8 23.50 -3.50 9.08
CA GLU A 8 22.10 -3.32 9.48
C GLU A 8 22.03 -2.30 10.63
N ASP A 9 21.65 -1.05 10.33
CA ASP A 9 21.39 -0.04 11.36
C ASP A 9 20.29 -0.55 12.31
N PRO A 10 20.54 -0.63 13.63
CA PRO A 10 19.59 -1.21 14.58
C PRO A 10 18.37 -0.29 14.72
N ILE A 11 17.16 -0.83 14.56
CA ILE A 11 15.89 -0.11 14.83
C ILE A 11 15.91 0.55 16.21
N ASP A 12 15.38 1.76 16.31
CA ASP A 12 15.34 2.57 17.55
C ASP A 12 13.89 2.94 17.93
N ALA A 13 13.72 3.55 19.10
CA ALA A 13 12.40 3.89 19.65
C ALA A 13 11.65 4.89 18.75
N LEU A 14 12.36 5.87 18.20
CA LEU A 14 11.81 6.84 17.26
C LEU A 14 11.25 6.16 16.01
N GLU A 15 11.97 5.21 15.42
CA GLU A 15 11.47 4.47 14.24
C GLU A 15 10.21 3.66 14.57
N ILE A 16 10.12 3.07 15.76
CA ILE A 16 8.90 2.39 16.20
C ILE A 16 7.75 3.38 16.40
N PHE A 17 8.03 4.54 17.00
CA PHE A 17 7.04 5.61 17.21
C PHE A 17 6.46 6.08 15.88
N GLU A 18 7.31 6.37 14.89
CA GLU A 18 6.90 6.79 13.55
C GLU A 18 6.01 5.75 12.84
N LEU A 19 6.14 4.46 13.15
CA LEU A 19 5.28 3.42 12.57
C LEU A 19 3.86 3.40 13.16
N ILE A 20 3.67 3.90 14.37
CA ILE A 20 2.42 3.73 15.15
C ILE A 20 1.73 5.05 15.49
N ARG A 21 2.41 6.20 15.37
CA ARG A 21 1.88 7.53 15.73
C ARG A 21 0.59 7.90 14.99
N ASP A 22 0.45 7.47 13.74
CA ASP A 22 -0.69 7.77 12.87
C ASP A 22 -1.76 6.68 12.82
N ILE A 23 -1.72 5.71 13.72
CA ILE A 23 -2.86 4.80 13.90
C ILE A 23 -4.05 5.66 14.35
N ASN A 24 -5.20 5.49 13.72
CA ASN A 24 -6.42 6.20 14.10
C ASN A 24 -7.03 5.55 15.35
N ASP A 25 -7.57 6.38 16.22
CA ASP A 25 -8.40 5.92 17.33
C ASP A 25 -9.70 5.30 16.81
N PRO A 26 -10.18 4.19 17.39
CA PRO A 26 -11.41 3.53 16.93
C PRO A 26 -12.70 4.32 17.22
N GLU A 27 -12.67 5.29 18.14
CA GLU A 27 -13.86 6.05 18.56
C GLU A 27 -13.80 7.51 18.11
N HIS A 28 -12.59 8.07 17.93
CA HIS A 28 -12.39 9.49 17.67
C HIS A 28 -11.67 9.74 16.33
N PRO A 29 -11.93 10.87 15.65
CA PRO A 29 -11.27 11.22 14.39
C PRO A 29 -9.86 11.81 14.61
N TYR A 30 -9.07 11.18 15.49
CA TYR A 30 -7.73 11.59 15.86
C TYR A 30 -6.77 10.40 15.84
N THR A 31 -5.48 10.67 15.64
CA THR A 31 -4.44 9.65 15.73
C THR A 31 -4.08 9.35 17.18
N LEU A 32 -3.45 8.19 17.42
CA LEU A 32 -2.98 7.80 18.75
C LEU A 32 -1.96 8.81 19.32
N GLU A 33 -1.13 9.43 18.47
CA GLU A 33 -0.24 10.51 18.90
C GLU A 33 -1.02 11.75 19.34
N GLN A 34 -2.01 12.19 18.55
CA GLN A 34 -2.81 13.39 18.86
C GLN A 34 -3.55 13.25 20.20
N LEU A 35 -3.90 12.02 20.57
CA LEU A 35 -4.55 11.69 21.85
C LEU A 35 -3.55 11.40 22.98
N ASN A 36 -2.23 11.50 22.74
CA ASN A 36 -1.16 11.08 23.65
C ASN A 36 -1.28 9.63 24.12
N VAL A 37 -1.90 8.78 23.31
CA VAL A 37 -2.04 7.34 23.59
C VAL A 37 -0.72 6.63 23.37
N VAL A 38 0.05 7.05 22.35
CA VAL A 38 1.42 6.57 22.09
C VAL A 38 2.39 7.75 22.15
N GLN A 39 3.56 7.52 22.73
CA GLN A 39 4.63 8.51 22.88
C GLN A 39 5.99 7.80 22.73
N GLU A 40 7.01 8.51 22.24
CA GLU A 40 8.35 7.91 22.00
C GLU A 40 9.00 7.39 23.29
N ASP A 41 8.83 8.09 24.41
CA ASP A 41 9.36 7.74 25.73
C ASP A 41 8.72 6.48 26.36
N LEU A 42 7.53 6.10 25.87
CA LEU A 42 6.85 4.86 26.23
C LEU A 42 7.37 3.64 25.44
N ILE A 43 8.30 3.84 24.52
CA ILE A 43 8.86 2.80 23.66
C ILE A 43 10.28 2.44 24.08
N SER A 44 10.51 1.15 24.28
CA SER A 44 11.80 0.59 24.66
C SER A 44 12.26 -0.41 23.59
N VAL A 45 13.48 -0.21 23.08
CA VAL A 45 14.13 -1.16 22.17
C VAL A 45 15.35 -1.73 22.86
N ARG A 46 15.39 -3.05 23.02
CA ARG A 46 16.52 -3.77 23.62
C ARG A 46 17.03 -4.84 22.66
N LYS A 47 18.34 -4.99 22.60
CA LYS A 47 19.01 -5.99 21.76
C LYS A 47 19.65 -7.03 22.66
N GLU A 48 19.20 -8.27 22.51
CA GLU A 48 19.76 -9.41 23.23
C GLU A 48 20.20 -10.45 22.20
N ASN A 49 21.51 -10.70 22.12
CA ASN A 49 22.12 -11.58 21.12
C ASN A 49 21.79 -11.14 19.67
N LYS A 50 21.12 -12.01 18.90
CA LYS A 50 20.66 -11.78 17.52
C LYS A 50 19.18 -11.39 17.42
N LEU A 51 18.52 -11.16 18.56
CA LEU A 51 17.11 -10.79 18.62
C LEU A 51 16.98 -9.35 19.11
N THR A 52 16.06 -8.62 18.47
CA THR A 52 15.64 -7.30 18.91
C THR A 52 14.28 -7.44 19.55
N TYR A 53 14.14 -6.90 20.76
CA TYR A 53 12.87 -6.85 21.47
C TYR A 53 12.41 -5.41 21.53
N VAL A 54 11.16 -5.20 21.12
CA VAL A 54 10.48 -3.91 21.15
C VAL A 54 9.36 -4.01 22.16
N ASP A 55 9.38 -3.13 23.15
CA ASP A 55 8.32 -2.95 24.12
C ASP A 55 7.63 -1.62 23.85
N VAL A 56 6.34 -1.67 23.59
CA VAL A 56 5.50 -0.48 23.38
C VAL A 56 4.48 -0.42 24.50
N ARG A 57 4.60 0.63 25.31
CA ARG A 57 3.55 1.02 26.25
C ARG A 57 2.63 2.05 25.61
N PHE A 58 1.33 1.95 25.88
CA PHE A 58 0.35 2.93 25.45
C PHE A 58 -0.58 3.29 26.62
N THR A 59 -1.05 4.53 26.63
CA THR A 59 -1.88 5.08 27.71
C THR A 59 -3.29 5.31 27.17
N PRO A 60 -4.29 4.50 27.56
CA PRO A 60 -5.67 4.75 27.15
C PRO A 60 -6.13 6.16 27.55
N THR A 61 -7.03 6.75 26.76
CA THR A 61 -7.55 8.10 27.01
C THR A 61 -8.28 8.23 28.34
N ILE A 62 -8.90 7.13 28.82
CA ILE A 62 -9.61 7.05 30.09
C ILE A 62 -9.35 5.69 30.80
N PRO A 63 -9.43 5.63 32.16
CA PRO A 63 -9.17 4.40 32.93
C PRO A 63 -10.16 3.24 32.72
N HIS A 64 -11.25 3.49 32.00
CA HIS A 64 -12.32 2.54 31.70
C HIS A 64 -12.55 2.37 30.18
N CYS A 65 -11.53 2.65 29.37
CA CYS A 65 -11.62 2.59 27.92
C CYS A 65 -12.00 1.19 27.44
N SER A 66 -13.19 1.05 26.86
CA SER A 66 -13.71 -0.19 26.27
C SER A 66 -12.87 -0.65 25.07
N MET A 67 -12.16 0.27 24.42
CA MET A 67 -11.37 0.04 23.20
C MET A 67 -9.88 -0.18 23.44
N ALA A 68 -9.42 -0.21 24.70
CA ALA A 68 -8.00 -0.36 25.01
C ALA A 68 -7.40 -1.66 24.42
N THR A 69 -8.16 -2.76 24.40
CA THR A 69 -7.73 -4.01 23.75
C THR A 69 -7.60 -3.84 22.22
N LEU A 70 -8.53 -3.12 21.58
CA LEU A 70 -8.51 -2.90 20.14
C LEU A 70 -7.33 -2.00 19.73
N ILE A 71 -7.05 -0.95 20.49
CA ILE A 71 -5.88 -0.09 20.32
C ILE A 71 -4.59 -0.92 20.42
N GLY A 72 -4.45 -1.72 21.47
CA GLY A 72 -3.29 -2.60 21.66
C GLY A 72 -3.13 -3.63 20.53
N LEU A 73 -4.24 -4.19 20.03
CA LEU A 73 -4.24 -5.08 18.86
C LEU A 73 -3.82 -4.33 17.59
N ALA A 74 -4.32 -3.12 17.35
CA ALA A 74 -3.96 -2.31 16.18
C ALA A 74 -2.45 -1.99 16.15
N ILE A 75 -1.87 -1.58 17.29
CA ILE A 75 -0.42 -1.38 17.45
C ILE A 75 0.33 -2.68 17.16
N ARG A 76 -0.08 -3.78 17.78
CA ARG A 76 0.59 -5.09 17.63
C ARG A 76 0.54 -5.58 16.19
N VAL A 77 -0.61 -5.44 15.52
CA VAL A 77 -0.79 -5.81 14.11
C VAL A 77 0.06 -4.91 13.23
N LYS A 78 0.03 -3.58 13.39
CA LYS A 78 0.83 -2.63 12.59
C LYS A 78 2.32 -2.91 12.67
N LEU A 79 2.84 -3.20 13.86
CA LEU A 79 4.25 -3.51 14.06
C LEU A 79 4.62 -4.90 13.53
N ALA A 80 3.80 -5.93 13.78
CA ALA A 80 4.03 -7.27 13.22
C ALA A 80 4.04 -7.27 11.68
N ARG A 81 3.29 -6.34 11.10
CA ARG A 81 3.17 -6.07 9.67
C ARG A 81 4.40 -5.30 9.13
N SER A 82 4.87 -4.28 9.85
CA SER A 82 5.92 -3.37 9.38
C SER A 82 7.35 -3.85 9.67
N LEU A 83 7.52 -4.75 10.65
CA LEU A 83 8.84 -5.17 11.16
C LEU A 83 9.24 -6.58 10.70
N HIS A 84 10.56 -6.83 10.63
CA HIS A 84 11.09 -8.16 10.33
C HIS A 84 10.65 -9.18 11.40
N PRO A 85 10.26 -10.43 11.05
CA PRO A 85 9.83 -11.48 12.01
C PRO A 85 10.81 -11.87 13.14
N ARG A 86 12.04 -11.36 13.08
CA ARG A 86 13.10 -11.56 14.09
C ARG A 86 12.92 -10.58 15.25
N ILE A 87 12.25 -9.46 15.00
CA ILE A 87 11.92 -8.47 16.01
C ILE A 87 10.73 -9.00 16.82
N LYS A 88 10.87 -9.07 18.15
CA LYS A 88 9.84 -9.54 19.07
C LYS A 88 9.18 -8.34 19.70
N VAL A 89 7.92 -8.12 19.34
CA VAL A 89 7.11 -6.99 19.82
C VAL A 89 6.27 -7.43 21.02
N ARG A 90 6.32 -6.65 22.10
CA ARG A 90 5.40 -6.70 23.25
C ARG A 90 4.65 -5.37 23.29
N VAL A 91 3.33 -5.43 23.42
CA VAL A 91 2.46 -4.26 23.57
C VAL A 91 1.72 -4.39 24.88
N SER A 92 1.69 -3.33 25.68
CA SER A 92 1.02 -3.31 26.98
C SER A 92 0.51 -1.91 27.33
N ILE A 93 -0.51 -1.85 28.18
CA ILE A 93 -0.98 -0.61 28.79
C ILE A 93 0.04 -0.11 29.82
N THR A 94 0.23 1.21 29.88
CA THR A 94 1.04 1.89 30.91
C THR A 94 0.46 1.63 32.30
N GLU A 95 1.30 1.22 33.26
CA GLU A 95 0.86 0.87 34.61
C GLU A 95 0.13 2.02 35.33
N GLY A 96 -0.97 1.69 36.01
CA GLY A 96 -1.81 2.65 36.73
C GLY A 96 -2.71 3.50 35.85
N THR A 97 -2.80 3.22 34.55
CA THR A 97 -3.60 4.03 33.60
C THR A 97 -4.92 3.38 33.20
N HIS A 98 -5.14 2.10 33.54
CA HIS A 98 -6.40 1.42 33.24
C HIS A 98 -6.80 0.39 34.30
N ASN A 99 -8.09 0.33 34.62
CA ASN A 99 -8.58 -0.49 35.74
C ASN A 99 -8.48 -2.00 35.52
N THR A 100 -8.41 -2.44 34.26
CA THR A 100 -8.26 -3.84 33.88
C THR A 100 -6.96 -4.11 33.11
N GLU A 101 -5.94 -3.26 33.29
CA GLU A 101 -4.66 -3.34 32.56
C GLU A 101 -4.01 -4.72 32.60
N GLU A 102 -4.00 -5.41 33.74
CA GLU A 102 -3.42 -6.76 33.83
C GLU A 102 -4.14 -7.79 32.95
N ALA A 103 -5.47 -7.70 32.83
CA ALA A 103 -6.25 -8.61 32.01
C ALA A 103 -5.98 -8.36 30.53
N ILE A 104 -5.94 -7.09 30.11
CA ILE A 104 -5.66 -6.68 28.74
C ILE A 104 -4.23 -7.04 28.36
N ASN A 105 -3.26 -6.75 29.22
CA ASN A 105 -1.85 -7.07 29.00
C ASN A 105 -1.62 -8.58 28.85
N ARG A 106 -2.33 -9.41 29.63
CA ARG A 106 -2.30 -10.88 29.45
C ARG A 106 -2.86 -11.29 28.09
N GLN A 107 -3.98 -10.71 27.65
CA GLN A 107 -4.55 -10.99 26.33
C GLN A 107 -3.61 -10.55 25.20
N LEU A 108 -3.00 -9.37 25.32
CA LEU A 108 -2.05 -8.82 24.36
C LEU A 108 -0.68 -9.50 24.39
N ALA A 109 -0.35 -10.30 25.41
CA ALA A 109 0.88 -11.10 25.45
C ALA A 109 0.69 -12.51 24.87
N ASP A 110 -0.53 -13.05 24.95
CA ASP A 110 -0.89 -14.35 24.41
C ASP A 110 -0.80 -14.33 22.87
N LYS A 111 0.05 -15.18 22.30
CA LYS A 111 0.28 -15.23 20.84
C LYS A 111 -0.81 -16.00 20.14
N GLU A 112 -1.37 -17.03 20.75
CA GLU A 112 -2.43 -17.85 20.17
C GLU A 112 -3.74 -17.06 20.13
N ARG A 113 -4.06 -16.36 21.22
CA ARG A 113 -5.25 -15.49 21.25
C ARG A 113 -5.17 -14.36 20.24
N VAL A 114 -4.00 -13.72 20.08
CA VAL A 114 -3.86 -12.66 19.08
C VAL A 114 -3.89 -13.21 17.66
N ALA A 115 -3.29 -14.38 17.40
CA ALA A 115 -3.43 -15.02 16.09
C ALA A 115 -4.91 -15.34 15.78
N ALA A 116 -5.64 -15.92 16.73
CA ALA A 116 -7.07 -16.20 16.58
C ALA A 116 -7.91 -14.92 16.39
N ALA A 117 -7.58 -13.83 17.09
CA ALA A 117 -8.22 -12.53 16.89
C ALA A 117 -7.93 -11.96 15.48
N MET A 118 -6.74 -12.23 14.93
CA MET A 118 -6.37 -11.84 13.58
C MET A 118 -7.00 -12.71 12.47
N GLU A 119 -7.54 -13.87 12.81
CA GLU A 119 -8.32 -14.71 11.87
C GLU A 119 -9.82 -14.34 11.89
N ASN A 120 -10.26 -13.57 12.89
CA ASN A 120 -11.63 -13.09 12.98
C ASN A 120 -11.86 -11.91 12.02
N SER A 121 -12.69 -12.11 10.99
CA SER A 121 -12.98 -11.10 9.97
C SER A 121 -13.50 -9.77 10.52
N SER A 122 -14.38 -9.80 11.54
CA SER A 122 -14.97 -8.58 12.11
C SER A 122 -13.94 -7.78 12.91
N LEU A 123 -13.13 -8.46 13.73
CA LEU A 123 -12.05 -7.80 14.48
C LEU A 123 -10.98 -7.25 13.54
N MET A 124 -10.61 -8.02 12.50
CA MET A 124 -9.66 -7.56 11.51
C MET A 124 -10.17 -6.37 10.69
N HIS A 125 -11.47 -6.30 10.41
CA HIS A 125 -12.07 -5.15 9.78
C HIS A 125 -11.92 -3.90 10.66
N ALA A 126 -12.28 -4.00 11.95
CA ALA A 126 -12.12 -2.91 12.90
C ALA A 126 -10.65 -2.47 13.07
N VAL A 127 -9.73 -3.43 13.17
CA VAL A 127 -8.29 -3.13 13.20
C VAL A 127 -7.86 -2.43 11.92
N ASN A 128 -8.24 -2.93 10.74
CA ASN A 128 -7.85 -2.31 9.47
C ASN A 128 -8.39 -0.88 9.32
N GLN A 129 -9.58 -0.57 9.85
CA GLN A 129 -10.11 0.81 9.90
C GLN A 129 -9.18 1.75 10.69
N CYS A 130 -8.60 1.26 11.79
CA CYS A 130 -7.61 2.03 12.57
C CYS A 130 -6.30 2.24 11.79
N LEU A 131 -5.98 1.36 10.83
CA LEU A 131 -4.71 1.36 10.10
C LEU A 131 -4.77 2.09 8.73
N VAL A 132 -5.93 2.62 8.34
CA VAL A 132 -6.09 3.33 7.05
C VAL A 132 -5.25 4.60 7.06
N LEU A 133 -4.21 4.62 6.21
CA LEU A 133 -3.39 5.80 6.00
C LEU A 133 -4.08 6.78 5.04
N PRO A 134 -4.05 8.10 5.30
CA PRO A 134 -4.24 9.10 4.27
C PRO A 134 -3.18 8.91 3.18
N GLN A 135 -3.62 8.76 1.93
CA GLN A 135 -2.79 8.39 0.76
C GLN A 135 -1.56 9.32 0.55
N SER A 136 -1.61 10.55 1.05
CA SER A 136 -0.54 11.55 0.96
C SER A 136 0.63 11.30 1.92
N LEU A 137 0.39 10.72 3.10
CA LEU A 137 1.41 10.56 4.15
C LEU A 137 2.30 9.32 3.92
N THR A 138 1.79 8.30 3.21
CA THR A 138 2.51 7.07 2.87
C THR A 138 3.85 7.33 2.14
N ARG A 139 3.95 8.43 1.40
CA ARG A 139 5.18 8.84 0.68
C ARG A 139 6.23 9.49 1.58
N PHE A 140 5.84 10.10 2.70
CA PHE A 140 6.77 10.76 3.63
C PHE A 140 7.44 9.75 4.58
N PHE A 141 6.70 8.74 5.05
CA PHE A 141 7.24 7.66 5.91
C PHE A 141 8.34 6.84 5.22
N ALA A 142 8.27 6.75 3.89
CA ALA A 142 9.21 5.98 3.09
C ALA A 142 10.64 6.56 3.07
N SER A 143 10.82 7.84 3.38
CA SER A 143 12.13 8.51 3.23
C SER A 143 13.01 8.46 4.48
N LYS A 144 12.46 8.13 5.66
CA LYS A 144 13.21 8.09 6.93
C LYS A 144 13.38 6.69 7.56
N ALA A 145 12.53 5.72 7.21
CA ALA A 145 12.61 4.38 7.77
C ALA A 145 13.85 3.61 7.26
N LYS A 146 14.42 2.75 8.10
CA LYS A 146 15.64 1.99 7.76
C LYS A 146 15.36 0.96 6.67
N ALA A 147 16.40 0.56 5.93
CA ALA A 147 16.28 -0.26 4.72
C ALA A 147 15.46 -1.56 4.93
N THR A 148 15.63 -2.21 6.08
CA THR A 148 14.89 -3.44 6.42
C THR A 148 13.41 -3.15 6.64
N THR A 149 13.05 -2.18 7.49
CA THR A 149 11.67 -1.73 7.71
C THR A 149 11.01 -1.33 6.39
N MET A 150 11.73 -0.58 5.56
CA MET A 150 11.28 -0.16 4.24
C MET A 150 10.96 -1.31 3.30
N LYS A 151 11.74 -2.39 3.32
CA LYS A 151 11.48 -3.60 2.53
C LYS A 151 10.15 -4.24 2.94
N TYR A 152 9.86 -4.33 4.24
CA TYR A 152 8.61 -4.89 4.74
C TYR A 152 7.43 -3.97 4.44
N LEU A 153 7.54 -2.67 4.73
CA LEU A 153 6.52 -1.66 4.40
C LEU A 153 6.15 -1.68 2.90
N ARG A 154 7.13 -1.70 2.00
CA ARG A 154 6.89 -1.78 0.55
C ARG A 154 6.16 -3.06 0.16
N ARG A 155 6.49 -4.19 0.79
CA ARG A 155 5.77 -5.46 0.57
C ARG A 155 4.32 -5.35 1.04
N GLN A 156 4.08 -4.72 2.19
CA GLN A 156 2.73 -4.53 2.71
C GLN A 156 1.88 -3.65 1.82
N MET A 157 2.42 -2.50 1.42
CA MET A 157 1.75 -1.61 0.47
C MET A 157 1.44 -2.36 -0.82
N THR A 158 2.39 -3.18 -1.29
CA THR A 158 2.19 -4.05 -2.46
C THR A 158 1.02 -5.02 -2.26
N ASP A 159 0.93 -5.67 -1.09
CA ASP A 159 -0.13 -6.60 -0.75
C ASP A 159 -1.48 -5.88 -0.59
N GLU A 160 -1.51 -4.69 0.00
CA GLU A 160 -2.72 -3.87 0.17
C GLU A 160 -3.26 -3.38 -1.17
N PHE A 161 -2.41 -2.86 -2.07
CA PHE A 161 -2.85 -2.48 -3.41
C PHE A 161 -3.28 -3.70 -4.24
N ALA A 162 -2.71 -4.88 -3.98
CA ALA A 162 -3.19 -6.11 -4.61
C ALA A 162 -4.58 -6.53 -4.09
N ILE A 163 -4.87 -6.34 -2.80
CA ILE A 163 -6.22 -6.54 -2.23
C ILE A 163 -7.20 -5.53 -2.82
N LYS A 164 -6.87 -4.23 -2.77
CA LYS A 164 -7.70 -3.16 -3.33
C LYS A 164 -7.97 -3.35 -4.82
N ALA A 165 -6.98 -3.80 -5.59
CA ALA A 165 -7.18 -4.10 -7.01
C ALA A 165 -8.23 -5.19 -7.21
N ARG A 166 -8.22 -6.25 -6.40
CA ARG A 166 -9.24 -7.30 -6.45
C ARG A 166 -10.61 -6.77 -6.03
N GLU A 167 -10.69 -5.98 -4.95
CA GLU A 167 -11.94 -5.38 -4.47
C GLU A 167 -12.58 -4.48 -5.53
N HIS A 168 -11.78 -3.67 -6.23
CA HIS A 168 -12.22 -2.80 -7.33
C HIS A 168 -12.21 -3.48 -8.70
N SER A 169 -11.98 -4.80 -8.78
CA SER A 169 -11.92 -5.57 -10.03
C SER A 169 -10.90 -5.06 -11.08
N TYR A 170 -9.84 -4.38 -10.63
CA TYR A 170 -8.69 -4.07 -11.46
C TYR A 170 -7.81 -5.32 -11.64
N ARG A 171 -7.33 -5.53 -12.88
CA ARG A 171 -6.50 -6.66 -13.28
C ARG A 171 -5.12 -6.66 -12.62
N ALA A 172 -4.63 -5.49 -12.21
CA ALA A 172 -3.37 -5.36 -11.50
C ALA A 172 -3.36 -4.13 -10.58
N ARG A 173 -2.52 -4.21 -9.55
CA ARG A 173 -2.28 -3.11 -8.58
C ARG A 173 -1.67 -1.85 -9.20
N SER A 174 -1.10 -1.95 -10.40
CA SER A 174 -0.54 -0.79 -11.12
C SER A 174 -1.62 0.21 -11.52
N ALA A 175 -2.91 -0.17 -11.57
CA ALA A 175 -4.03 0.76 -11.77
C ALA A 175 -3.96 1.98 -10.83
N PHE A 176 -3.60 1.77 -9.57
CA PHE A 176 -3.50 2.85 -8.58
C PHE A 176 -2.41 3.88 -8.91
N LYS A 177 -1.36 3.50 -9.66
CA LYS A 177 -0.37 4.49 -10.13
C LYS A 177 -1.02 5.50 -11.07
N LEU A 178 -1.80 5.02 -12.04
CA LEU A 178 -2.45 5.89 -13.02
C LEU A 178 -3.56 6.71 -12.36
N ILE A 179 -4.33 6.12 -11.44
CA ILE A 179 -5.32 6.84 -10.61
C ILE A 179 -4.65 8.00 -9.86
N GLU A 180 -3.56 7.74 -9.14
CA GLU A 180 -2.85 8.78 -8.38
C GLU A 180 -2.22 9.87 -9.28
N ILE A 181 -1.75 9.49 -10.47
CA ILE A 181 -1.23 10.44 -11.47
C ILE A 181 -2.38 11.31 -11.99
N ASP A 182 -3.48 10.70 -12.41
CA ASP A 182 -4.62 11.42 -12.97
C ASP A 182 -5.31 12.30 -11.93
N ASP A 183 -5.50 11.84 -10.70
CA ASP A 183 -6.06 12.64 -9.60
C ASP A 183 -5.21 13.90 -9.31
N ARG A 184 -3.91 13.86 -9.62
CA ARG A 184 -2.99 14.98 -9.39
C ARG A 184 -2.88 15.93 -10.60
N PHE A 185 -2.91 15.37 -11.80
CA PHE A 185 -2.56 16.10 -13.03
C PHE A 185 -3.72 16.27 -14.01
N GLU A 186 -4.86 15.63 -13.75
CA GLU A 186 -6.09 15.68 -14.55
C GLU A 186 -5.83 15.43 -16.05
N LEU A 187 -5.08 14.36 -16.34
CA LEU A 187 -4.59 14.03 -17.68
C LEU A 187 -5.69 13.41 -18.55
N LEU A 188 -6.63 12.69 -17.94
CA LEU A 188 -7.67 11.93 -18.61
C LEU A 188 -9.00 12.65 -18.51
N LYS A 189 -9.64 12.87 -19.66
CA LYS A 189 -10.95 13.55 -19.73
C LYS A 189 -11.87 12.83 -20.72
N PRO A 190 -13.19 12.81 -20.48
CA PRO A 190 -14.15 12.29 -21.44
C PRO A 190 -13.95 12.90 -22.84
N GLY A 191 -14.04 12.05 -23.86
CA GLY A 191 -13.87 12.45 -25.26
C GLY A 191 -12.43 12.40 -25.80
N MET A 192 -11.43 12.13 -24.96
CA MET A 192 -10.04 12.00 -25.40
C MET A 192 -9.76 10.69 -26.15
N THR A 193 -8.78 10.74 -27.05
CA THR A 193 -8.16 9.58 -27.68
C THR A 193 -6.86 9.24 -26.95
N VAL A 194 -6.78 8.04 -26.38
CA VAL A 194 -5.66 7.58 -25.57
C VAL A 194 -5.01 6.35 -26.19
N LEU A 195 -3.68 6.34 -26.25
CA LEU A 195 -2.86 5.20 -26.66
C LEU A 195 -2.10 4.65 -25.44
N ASP A 196 -2.36 3.41 -25.05
CA ASP A 196 -1.64 2.72 -23.96
C ASP A 196 -0.62 1.72 -24.53
N VAL A 197 0.67 2.02 -24.38
CA VAL A 197 1.77 1.21 -24.90
C VAL A 197 2.36 0.35 -23.79
N GLY A 198 2.35 -0.97 -24.01
CA GLY A 198 2.69 -1.95 -22.99
C GLY A 198 1.54 -2.15 -22.01
N CYS A 199 0.32 -2.29 -22.55
CA CYS A 199 -0.89 -2.23 -21.75
C CYS A 199 -1.17 -3.49 -20.94
N ALA A 200 -0.47 -4.62 -21.13
CA ALA A 200 -0.74 -5.86 -20.41
C ALA A 200 -0.51 -5.71 -18.89
N PRO A 201 -1.42 -6.24 -18.03
CA PRO A 201 -2.58 -7.08 -18.33
C PRO A 201 -3.88 -6.32 -18.66
N GLY A 202 -3.83 -4.99 -18.78
CA GLY A 202 -4.95 -4.10 -19.12
C GLY A 202 -5.43 -3.23 -17.96
N SER A 203 -4.68 -3.15 -16.86
CA SER A 203 -5.12 -2.42 -15.65
C SER A 203 -5.17 -0.89 -15.84
N TRP A 204 -4.26 -0.31 -16.63
CA TRP A 204 -4.30 1.10 -16.99
C TRP A 204 -5.40 1.38 -18.01
N CYS A 205 -5.61 0.49 -18.98
CA CYS A 205 -6.79 0.54 -19.85
C CYS A 205 -8.11 0.60 -19.06
N GLN A 206 -8.27 -0.17 -17.97
CA GLN A 206 -9.47 -0.10 -17.12
C GLN A 206 -9.68 1.30 -16.54
N VAL A 207 -8.62 1.90 -16.00
CA VAL A 207 -8.68 3.27 -15.45
C VAL A 207 -9.03 4.27 -16.55
N VAL A 208 -8.44 4.16 -17.74
CA VAL A 208 -8.76 5.07 -18.86
C VAL A 208 -10.21 4.92 -19.31
N VAL A 209 -10.73 3.70 -19.42
CA VAL A 209 -12.14 3.44 -19.76
C VAL A 209 -13.08 4.13 -18.78
N GLU A 210 -12.77 4.02 -17.48
CA GLU A 210 -13.55 4.64 -16.40
C GLU A 210 -13.45 6.16 -16.43
N ARG A 211 -12.24 6.72 -16.51
CA ARG A 211 -11.99 8.19 -16.44
C ARG A 211 -12.48 8.93 -17.68
N CYS A 212 -12.46 8.27 -18.84
CA CYS A 212 -12.90 8.86 -20.11
C CYS A 212 -14.34 8.45 -20.52
N ASN A 213 -15.08 7.72 -19.66
CA ASN A 213 -16.45 7.27 -19.90
C ASN A 213 -16.63 6.46 -21.21
N LEU A 214 -15.68 5.58 -21.55
CA LEU A 214 -15.61 4.96 -22.87
C LEU A 214 -16.65 3.85 -23.13
N THR A 215 -17.40 3.44 -22.11
CA THR A 215 -18.49 2.47 -22.26
C THR A 215 -19.86 3.11 -22.50
N GLU A 216 -19.96 4.44 -22.41
CA GLU A 216 -21.20 5.16 -22.66
C GLU A 216 -21.55 5.20 -24.15
N LYS A 217 -22.84 5.07 -24.48
CA LYS A 217 -23.33 5.03 -25.87
C LYS A 217 -22.96 6.26 -26.71
N ASN A 218 -22.77 7.41 -26.06
CA ASN A 218 -22.44 8.68 -26.70
C ASN A 218 -20.98 9.09 -26.47
N SER A 219 -20.12 8.15 -26.05
CA SER A 219 -18.70 8.46 -25.89
C SER A 219 -18.08 8.81 -27.25
N SER A 220 -17.46 9.98 -27.32
CA SER A 220 -16.64 10.40 -28.47
C SER A 220 -15.16 10.01 -28.29
N GLY A 221 -14.79 9.48 -27.12
CA GLY A 221 -13.43 9.10 -26.80
C GLY A 221 -13.05 7.76 -27.43
N TYR A 222 -11.75 7.48 -27.46
CA TYR A 222 -11.23 6.24 -28.01
C TYR A 222 -10.00 5.79 -27.23
N LEU A 223 -9.91 4.50 -26.93
CA LEU A 223 -8.74 3.91 -26.30
C LEU A 223 -8.20 2.80 -27.19
N LEU A 224 -6.92 2.90 -27.50
CA LEU A 224 -6.16 1.85 -28.16
C LEU A 224 -5.03 1.37 -27.24
N GLY A 225 -5.02 0.08 -26.90
CA GLY A 225 -3.93 -0.56 -26.18
C GLY A 225 -3.07 -1.41 -27.10
N VAL A 226 -1.75 -1.44 -26.89
CA VAL A 226 -0.82 -2.27 -27.64
C VAL A 226 0.14 -2.97 -26.69
N ASP A 227 0.31 -4.29 -26.83
CA ASP A 227 1.28 -5.05 -26.03
C ASP A 227 1.83 -6.28 -26.78
N LEU A 228 3.02 -6.73 -26.39
CA LEU A 228 3.64 -7.98 -26.83
C LEU A 228 2.95 -9.23 -26.25
N GLN A 229 2.24 -9.07 -25.14
CA GLN A 229 1.51 -10.13 -24.46
C GLN A 229 0.03 -10.12 -24.86
N VAL A 230 -0.66 -11.21 -24.56
CA VAL A 230 -2.12 -11.31 -24.72
C VAL A 230 -2.79 -10.50 -23.63
N VAL A 231 -3.72 -9.63 -24.03
CA VAL A 231 -4.55 -8.85 -23.11
C VAL A 231 -6.01 -9.25 -23.32
N SER A 232 -6.69 -9.65 -22.23
CA SER A 232 -8.10 -10.01 -22.31
C SER A 232 -8.95 -8.82 -22.77
N ALA A 233 -9.97 -9.07 -23.59
CA ALA A 233 -10.87 -8.04 -24.09
C ALA A 233 -11.41 -7.16 -22.95
N LEU A 234 -11.53 -5.86 -23.20
CA LEU A 234 -12.00 -4.87 -22.25
C LEU A 234 -13.04 -3.97 -22.94
N PRO A 235 -14.29 -3.91 -22.44
CA PRO A 235 -15.30 -3.01 -22.99
C PRO A 235 -14.81 -1.55 -22.99
N GLY A 236 -15.04 -0.82 -24.08
CA GLY A 236 -14.59 0.57 -24.23
C GLY A 236 -13.12 0.72 -24.67
N ALA A 237 -12.41 -0.39 -24.95
CA ALA A 237 -11.03 -0.37 -25.43
C ALA A 237 -10.85 -1.27 -26.66
N ASP A 238 -10.15 -0.77 -27.67
CA ASP A 238 -9.58 -1.59 -28.73
C ASP A 238 -8.17 -2.02 -28.32
N ILE A 239 -7.83 -3.30 -28.49
CA ILE A 239 -6.54 -3.83 -28.05
C ILE A 239 -5.86 -4.60 -29.18
N ILE A 240 -4.61 -4.23 -29.47
CA ILE A 240 -3.69 -4.93 -30.35
C ILE A 240 -2.73 -5.75 -29.47
N SER A 241 -3.06 -7.02 -29.25
CA SER A 241 -2.19 -7.95 -28.51
C SER A 241 -1.09 -8.54 -29.39
N MET A 242 -0.07 -9.13 -28.77
CA MET A 242 1.01 -9.87 -29.43
C MET A 242 1.72 -9.07 -30.53
N SER A 243 1.91 -7.78 -30.30
CA SER A 243 2.42 -6.85 -31.30
C SER A 243 3.54 -5.98 -30.73
N ASP A 244 4.64 -5.91 -31.46
CA ASP A 244 5.77 -5.04 -31.13
C ASP A 244 5.50 -3.64 -31.67
N ILE A 245 5.38 -2.67 -30.77
CA ILE A 245 5.16 -1.25 -31.10
C ILE A 245 6.27 -0.67 -32.00
N THR A 246 7.47 -1.23 -31.95
CA THR A 246 8.60 -0.79 -32.78
C THR A 246 8.50 -1.31 -34.23
N SER A 247 7.64 -2.31 -34.48
CA SER A 247 7.49 -2.89 -35.82
C SER A 247 6.67 -1.97 -36.74
N PRO A 248 7.10 -1.77 -38.01
CA PRO A 248 6.34 -0.96 -38.97
C PRO A 248 4.90 -1.45 -39.20
N ALA A 249 4.70 -2.77 -39.18
CA ALA A 249 3.37 -3.38 -39.34
C ALA A 249 2.42 -3.00 -38.20
N THR A 250 2.90 -3.00 -36.95
CA THR A 250 2.10 -2.57 -35.80
C THR A 250 1.81 -1.07 -35.84
N GLN A 251 2.78 -0.25 -36.26
CA GLN A 251 2.58 1.21 -36.42
C GLN A 251 1.53 1.53 -37.50
N GLU A 252 1.54 0.79 -38.60
CA GLU A 252 0.51 0.89 -39.64
C GLU A 252 -0.86 0.47 -39.10
N LEU A 253 -0.93 -0.65 -38.37
CA LEU A 253 -2.18 -1.12 -37.76
C LEU A 253 -2.74 -0.13 -36.73
N ILE A 254 -1.88 0.50 -35.93
CA ILE A 254 -2.27 1.58 -35.00
C ILE A 254 -2.86 2.74 -35.78
N SER A 255 -2.20 3.18 -36.85
CA SER A 255 -2.66 4.28 -37.69
C SER A 255 -4.03 3.98 -38.32
N GLN A 256 -4.22 2.75 -38.78
CA GLN A 256 -5.50 2.27 -39.30
C GLN A 256 -6.59 2.27 -38.21
N LYS A 257 -6.30 1.75 -37.02
CA LYS A 257 -7.24 1.69 -35.88
C LYS A 257 -7.65 3.06 -35.35
N LEU A 258 -6.71 4.02 -35.33
CA LEU A 258 -7.00 5.40 -34.97
C LEU A 258 -7.92 6.10 -35.99
N THR A 259 -7.98 5.62 -37.23
CA THR A 259 -8.81 6.16 -38.33
C THR A 259 -8.69 7.69 -38.48
N GLY A 260 -7.47 8.21 -38.39
CA GLY A 260 -7.19 9.66 -38.49
C GLY A 260 -7.51 10.48 -37.24
N ARG A 261 -7.91 9.87 -36.11
CA ARG A 261 -7.99 10.56 -34.82
C ARG A 261 -6.61 11.02 -34.38
N THR A 262 -6.53 12.24 -33.85
CA THR A 262 -5.35 12.72 -33.12
C THR A 262 -5.30 12.05 -31.75
N VAL A 263 -4.12 11.58 -31.35
CA VAL A 263 -3.92 11.03 -30.00
C VAL A 263 -3.65 12.17 -29.04
N ASP A 264 -4.50 12.30 -28.01
CA ASP A 264 -4.37 13.34 -26.99
C ASP A 264 -3.37 12.94 -25.89
N VAL A 265 -3.35 11.64 -25.53
CA VAL A 265 -2.50 11.10 -24.46
C VAL A 265 -1.88 9.78 -24.88
N VAL A 266 -0.56 9.65 -24.65
CA VAL A 266 0.16 8.37 -24.75
C VAL A 266 0.60 7.96 -23.35
N LEU A 267 0.24 6.73 -22.95
CA LEU A 267 0.57 6.14 -21.66
C LEU A 267 1.54 4.97 -21.84
N SER A 268 2.39 4.73 -20.84
CA SER A 268 3.18 3.50 -20.76
C SER A 268 3.62 3.23 -19.32
N ASP A 269 3.34 2.02 -18.81
CA ASP A 269 3.94 1.46 -17.58
C ASP A 269 4.96 0.37 -17.94
N MET A 270 5.51 0.39 -19.17
CA MET A 270 6.52 -0.58 -19.61
C MET A 270 7.74 -0.53 -18.70
N ALA A 271 7.97 -1.63 -17.99
CA ALA A 271 9.20 -1.87 -17.27
C ALA A 271 9.79 -3.20 -17.74
N PRO A 272 11.10 -3.27 -18.04
CA PRO A 272 11.77 -4.52 -18.34
C PRO A 272 11.68 -5.50 -17.17
N ASN A 273 11.70 -6.81 -17.47
CA ASN A 273 11.66 -7.84 -16.44
C ASN A 273 12.88 -7.69 -15.50
N PRO A 274 12.67 -7.59 -14.18
CA PRO A 274 13.77 -7.43 -13.24
C PRO A 274 14.58 -8.73 -13.16
N THR A 275 15.86 -8.67 -13.52
CA THR A 275 16.78 -9.83 -13.49
C THR A 275 17.34 -10.14 -12.09
N GLY A 276 16.93 -9.36 -11.08
CA GLY A 276 17.51 -9.42 -9.73
C GLY A 276 18.88 -8.76 -9.60
N LYS A 277 19.46 -8.22 -10.68
CA LYS A 277 20.65 -7.36 -10.64
C LYS A 277 20.23 -5.90 -10.91
N PRO A 278 20.69 -4.92 -10.11
CA PRO A 278 20.18 -3.55 -10.15
C PRO A 278 20.39 -2.80 -11.48
N PHE A 279 21.15 -3.36 -12.44
CA PHE A 279 21.49 -2.69 -13.70
C PHE A 279 21.44 -3.59 -14.95
N PHE A 280 20.88 -4.80 -14.86
CA PHE A 280 20.73 -5.65 -16.04
C PHE A 280 19.25 -5.85 -16.37
N PHE A 281 18.87 -5.36 -17.53
CA PHE A 281 17.60 -5.67 -18.19
C PHE A 281 17.93 -6.62 -19.34
N VAL A 282 17.15 -7.70 -19.50
CA VAL A 282 17.26 -8.63 -20.64
C VAL A 282 16.17 -8.28 -21.63
#